data_AF-A0A6P5N1W4-F1
#
_entry.id   AF-A0A6P5N1W4-F1
#
_cell.length_a   1.000
_cell.length_b   1.000
_cell.length_c   1.000
_cell.angle_alpha   90.00
_cell.angle_beta   90.00
_cell.angle_gamma   90.00
#
_symmetry.space_group_name_H-M   'P 1'
#
loop_
_entity.id
_entity.type
_entity.pdbx_description
1 polymer ?
#
loop_
_entity_poly.entity_id
_entity_poly.type
_entity_poly.pdbx_seq_one_letter_code
_entity_poly.pdbx_strand_id
1 'polypeptide(L)'
;MLSSSKDESMSKMEEQENQNKEMKHENGVLDYIMSLKSVPTKLPPHLELLRTRVHCNNDAPQHTDTIQYSGAYPALGVDNSLRLDNFSQNFKVEVKRLTDDDIEFDMIGIDHSLANAFRRILIAEVPTMAIERFYIANNTLLIQDEVLSHRLGLIPISADPRLFEYPDNAGDNRNEKNTIVFKLHVACYKG
;
A
#
# COMPACT_ATOMS: atom_id res chain seq x y z
N MET A 1 14.03 -23.45 57.26
CA MET A 1 13.24 -24.13 56.23
C MET A 1 11.88 -23.47 55.92
N LEU A 2 11.48 -22.37 56.57
CA LEU A 2 10.18 -21.70 56.30
C LEU A 2 10.24 -20.46 55.37
N SER A 3 11.42 -20.02 54.93
CA SER A 3 11.57 -18.84 54.05
C SER A 3 11.45 -19.16 52.56
N SER A 4 11.92 -20.34 52.11
CA SER A 4 11.95 -20.69 50.68
C SER A 4 10.57 -20.99 50.07
N SER A 5 9.59 -21.42 50.87
CA SER A 5 8.25 -21.76 50.37
C SER A 5 7.31 -20.56 50.25
N LYS A 6 7.64 -19.42 50.89
CA LYS A 6 6.87 -18.17 50.78
C LYS A 6 7.22 -17.41 49.50
N ASP A 7 8.48 -17.39 49.09
CA ASP A 7 8.91 -16.67 47.90
C ASP A 7 8.39 -17.32 46.59
N GLU A 8 8.35 -18.67 46.51
CA GLU A 8 7.72 -19.39 45.38
C GLU A 8 6.19 -19.24 45.32
N SER A 9 5.54 -18.97 46.46
CA SER A 9 4.08 -18.74 46.48
C SER A 9 3.72 -17.31 46.06
N MET A 10 4.62 -16.36 46.29
CA MET A 10 4.46 -14.95 45.97
C MET A 10 4.70 -14.69 44.47
N SER A 11 5.69 -15.36 43.85
CA SER A 11 5.94 -15.29 42.41
C SER A 11 4.81 -15.90 41.56
N LYS A 12 4.22 -17.03 41.99
CA LYS A 12 3.06 -17.64 41.31
C LYS A 12 1.79 -16.81 41.40
N MET A 13 1.60 -16.06 42.50
CA MET A 13 0.47 -15.14 42.64
C MET A 13 0.63 -13.90 41.78
N GLU A 14 1.86 -13.36 41.64
CA GLU A 14 2.15 -12.22 40.75
C GLU A 14 2.00 -12.60 39.26
N GLU A 15 2.43 -13.80 38.86
CA GLU A 15 2.21 -14.32 37.50
C GLU A 15 0.71 -14.53 37.19
N GLN A 16 -0.06 -15.06 38.14
CA GLN A 16 -1.51 -15.23 37.99
C GLN A 16 -2.27 -13.89 37.98
N GLU A 17 -1.81 -12.88 38.72
CA GLU A 17 -2.38 -11.54 38.67
C GLU A 17 -2.07 -10.84 37.35
N ASN A 18 -0.87 -10.98 36.80
CA ASN A 18 -0.52 -10.41 35.49
C ASN A 18 -1.32 -11.09 34.36
N GLN A 19 -1.43 -12.42 34.36
CA GLN A 19 -2.28 -13.14 33.41
C GLN A 19 -3.76 -12.75 33.52
N ASN A 20 -4.28 -12.54 34.74
CA ASN A 20 -5.65 -12.08 34.94
C ASN A 20 -5.88 -10.62 34.54
N LYS A 21 -4.86 -9.74 34.68
CA LYS A 21 -4.91 -8.34 34.24
C LYS A 21 -4.88 -8.25 32.71
N GLU A 22 -4.03 -9.04 32.05
CA GLU A 22 -3.98 -9.17 30.59
C GLU A 22 -5.30 -9.68 30.06
N MET A 23 -5.85 -10.78 30.60
CA MET A 23 -7.16 -11.30 30.17
C MET A 23 -8.32 -10.33 30.41
N LYS A 24 -8.31 -9.55 31.51
CA LYS A 24 -9.34 -8.51 31.73
C LYS A 24 -9.22 -7.35 30.75
N HIS A 25 -8.00 -6.93 30.43
CA HIS A 25 -7.75 -5.88 29.46
C HIS A 25 -8.15 -6.33 28.04
N GLU A 26 -7.78 -7.56 27.66
CA GLU A 26 -8.17 -8.17 26.38
C GLU A 26 -9.69 -8.29 26.26
N ASN A 27 -10.40 -8.75 27.30
CA ASN A 27 -11.86 -8.84 27.30
C ASN A 27 -12.52 -7.46 27.09
N GLY A 28 -11.99 -6.40 27.72
CA GLY A 28 -12.51 -5.04 27.52
C GLY A 28 -12.27 -4.49 26.10
N VAL A 29 -11.12 -4.81 25.50
CA VAL A 29 -10.80 -4.42 24.11
C VAL A 29 -11.68 -5.18 23.12
N LEU A 30 -11.93 -6.47 23.36
CA LEU A 30 -12.82 -7.30 22.56
C LEU A 30 -14.25 -6.76 22.55
N ASP A 31 -14.78 -6.42 23.72
CA ASP A 31 -16.12 -5.85 23.85
C ASP A 31 -16.24 -4.51 23.12
N TYR A 32 -15.20 -3.66 23.21
CA TYR A 32 -15.14 -2.41 22.45
C TYR A 32 -15.14 -2.65 20.93
N ILE A 33 -14.31 -3.57 20.44
CA ILE A 33 -14.21 -3.87 19.00
C ILE A 33 -15.55 -4.38 18.45
N MET A 34 -16.24 -5.26 19.20
CA MET A 34 -17.54 -5.81 18.82
C MET A 34 -18.66 -4.76 18.86
N SER A 35 -18.50 -3.68 19.63
CA SER A 35 -19.47 -2.58 19.67
C SER A 35 -19.39 -1.63 18.46
N LEU A 36 -18.32 -1.73 17.64
CA LEU A 36 -18.13 -0.88 16.47
C LEU A 36 -19.13 -1.23 15.37
N LYS A 37 -19.81 -0.20 14.84
CA LYS A 37 -20.76 -0.34 13.72
C LYS A 37 -20.16 -0.95 12.45
N SER A 38 -18.83 -0.96 12.32
CA SER A 38 -18.12 -1.54 11.18
C SER A 38 -18.05 -3.07 11.20
N VAL A 39 -18.33 -3.72 12.34
CA VAL A 39 -18.16 -5.17 12.50
C VAL A 39 -19.50 -5.88 12.27
N PRO A 40 -19.60 -6.80 11.29
CA PRO A 40 -20.79 -7.60 11.10
C PRO A 40 -20.94 -8.65 12.22
N THR A 41 -22.02 -8.60 13.01
CA THR A 41 -22.26 -9.57 14.10
C THR A 41 -22.93 -10.86 13.62
N LYS A 42 -22.41 -11.48 12.55
CA LYS A 42 -22.96 -12.73 11.98
C LYS A 42 -22.30 -13.99 12.53
N LEU A 43 -21.04 -13.90 12.96
CA LEU A 43 -20.24 -15.02 13.46
C LEU A 43 -19.95 -14.88 14.96
N PRO A 44 -19.55 -15.97 15.64
CA PRO A 44 -18.98 -15.90 16.98
C PRO A 44 -17.82 -14.90 17.07
N PRO A 45 -17.62 -14.22 18.21
CA PRO A 45 -16.67 -13.11 18.34
C PRO A 45 -15.25 -13.43 17.87
N HIS A 46 -14.73 -14.60 18.25
CA HIS A 46 -13.37 -15.02 17.89
C HIS A 46 -13.16 -15.21 16.38
N LEU A 47 -14.16 -15.72 15.65
CA LEU A 47 -14.09 -15.89 14.19
C LEU A 47 -14.24 -14.56 13.46
N GLU A 48 -15.08 -13.67 13.98
CA GLU A 48 -15.30 -12.36 13.38
C GLU A 48 -14.04 -11.49 13.49
N LEU A 49 -13.31 -11.56 14.61
CA LEU A 49 -12.02 -10.88 14.78
C LEU A 49 -10.98 -11.37 13.80
N LEU A 50 -10.87 -12.70 13.69
CA LEU A 50 -9.94 -13.34 12.76
C LEU A 50 -10.23 -12.95 11.31
N ARG A 51 -11.51 -12.75 10.96
CA ARG A 51 -11.94 -12.33 9.62
C ARG A 51 -11.75 -10.84 9.33
N THR A 52 -11.89 -9.98 10.33
CA THR A 52 -12.04 -8.52 10.12
C THR A 52 -10.84 -7.68 10.55
N ARG A 53 -9.97 -8.20 11.42
CA ARG A 53 -8.88 -7.43 12.03
C ARG A 53 -7.56 -8.18 11.97
N VAL A 54 -6.53 -7.48 11.53
CA VAL A 54 -5.14 -7.91 11.72
C VAL A 54 -4.72 -7.51 13.12
N HIS A 55 -4.25 -8.48 13.91
CA HIS A 55 -3.82 -8.25 15.29
C HIS A 55 -2.31 -8.04 15.33
N CYS A 56 -1.86 -6.86 15.75
CA CYS A 56 -0.44 -6.53 15.82
C CYS A 56 0.12 -6.84 17.22
N ASN A 57 0.71 -8.02 17.40
CA ASN A 57 1.43 -8.37 18.63
C ASN A 57 2.89 -7.90 18.59
N ASN A 58 3.52 -7.85 19.76
CA ASN A 58 4.95 -7.54 19.91
C ASN A 58 5.85 -8.54 19.16
N ASP A 59 5.44 -9.82 19.06
CA ASP A 59 6.20 -10.86 18.38
C ASP A 59 6.01 -10.82 16.87
N ALA A 60 4.75 -10.95 16.42
CA ALA A 60 4.40 -10.98 15.00
C ALA A 60 2.92 -10.60 14.80
N PRO A 61 2.55 -10.02 13.63
CA PRO A 61 1.16 -9.82 13.28
C PRO A 61 0.45 -11.16 13.10
N GLN A 62 -0.77 -11.25 13.61
CA GLN A 62 -1.67 -12.38 13.47
C GLN A 62 -2.88 -11.99 12.60
N HIS A 63 -3.57 -12.99 12.04
CA HIS A 63 -4.75 -12.79 11.16
C HIS A 63 -4.43 -11.95 9.91
N THR A 64 -3.29 -12.18 9.28
CA THR A 64 -2.88 -11.47 8.05
C THR A 64 -3.57 -11.98 6.79
N ASP A 65 -4.15 -13.18 6.85
CA ASP A 65 -4.76 -13.85 5.70
C ASP A 65 -6.24 -13.50 5.55
N THR A 66 -6.69 -13.39 4.30
CA THR A 66 -8.09 -13.09 3.98
C THR A 66 -8.91 -14.36 3.87
N ILE A 67 -9.86 -14.53 4.79
CA ILE A 67 -10.79 -15.69 4.83
C ILE A 67 -12.18 -15.29 4.35
N GLN A 68 -12.27 -14.82 3.10
CA GLN A 68 -13.53 -14.33 2.50
C GLN A 68 -14.01 -15.14 1.30
N TYR A 69 -13.43 -16.32 1.04
CA TYR A 69 -13.95 -17.20 -0.01
C TYR A 69 -15.32 -17.78 0.35
N SER A 70 -16.13 -18.10 -0.67
CA SER A 70 -17.53 -18.56 -0.52
C SER A 70 -17.68 -19.76 0.43
N GLY A 71 -16.71 -20.68 0.44
CA GLY A 71 -16.71 -21.89 1.28
C GLY A 71 -16.13 -21.74 2.70
N ALA A 72 -15.86 -20.52 3.19
CA ALA A 72 -15.19 -20.35 4.48
C ALA A 72 -16.07 -20.71 5.69
N TYR A 73 -17.36 -20.34 5.68
CA TYR A 73 -18.26 -20.52 6.81
C TYR A 73 -19.64 -21.11 6.44
N PRO A 74 -19.73 -22.15 5.58
CA PRO A 74 -21.01 -22.72 5.17
C PRO A 74 -21.76 -23.36 6.33
N ALA A 75 -21.04 -23.98 7.29
CA ALA A 75 -21.63 -24.61 8.46
C ALA A 75 -22.31 -23.61 9.42
N LEU A 76 -21.91 -22.33 9.37
CA LEU A 76 -22.47 -21.25 10.17
C LEU A 76 -23.52 -20.45 9.40
N GLY A 77 -23.88 -20.87 8.18
CA GLY A 77 -24.89 -20.22 7.35
C GLY A 77 -24.47 -18.86 6.78
N VAL A 78 -23.18 -18.54 6.77
CA VAL A 78 -22.68 -17.27 6.23
C VAL A 78 -22.34 -17.43 4.75
N ASP A 79 -23.07 -16.70 3.90
CA ASP A 79 -22.80 -16.61 2.47
C ASP A 79 -21.75 -15.53 2.18
N ASN A 80 -20.54 -15.97 1.80
CA ASN A 80 -19.44 -15.10 1.38
C ASN A 80 -19.31 -15.01 -0.16
N SER A 81 -20.36 -15.39 -0.90
CA SER A 81 -20.33 -15.31 -2.36
C SER A 81 -20.18 -13.87 -2.84
N LEU A 82 -19.30 -13.64 -3.82
CA LEU A 82 -19.10 -12.32 -4.40
C LEU A 82 -20.36 -11.89 -5.15
N ARG A 83 -21.08 -10.91 -4.60
CA ARG A 83 -22.18 -10.23 -5.28
C ARG A 83 -21.78 -8.81 -5.61
N LEU A 84 -21.86 -8.46 -6.89
CA LEU A 84 -21.51 -7.12 -7.39
C LEU A 84 -22.35 -6.02 -6.75
N ASP A 85 -23.63 -6.29 -6.51
CA ASP A 85 -24.53 -5.34 -5.84
C ASP A 85 -24.05 -5.01 -4.42
N ASN A 86 -23.66 -6.04 -3.66
CA ASN A 86 -23.13 -5.87 -2.31
C ASN A 86 -21.77 -5.17 -2.32
N PHE A 87 -20.92 -5.46 -3.31
CA PHE A 87 -19.65 -4.76 -3.47
C PHE A 87 -19.89 -3.26 -3.74
N SER A 88 -20.78 -2.92 -4.68
CA SER A 88 -21.07 -1.53 -5.04
C SER A 88 -21.68 -0.72 -3.89
N GLN A 89 -22.45 -1.36 -2.99
CA GLN A 89 -23.02 -0.66 -1.83
C GLN A 89 -22.01 -0.44 -0.70
N ASN A 90 -21.03 -1.33 -0.56
CA ASN A 90 -20.04 -1.28 0.52
C ASN A 90 -18.78 -0.50 0.13
N PHE A 91 -18.42 -0.46 -1.15
CA PHE A 91 -17.25 0.24 -1.64
C PHE A 91 -17.42 1.76 -1.50
N LYS A 92 -16.48 2.41 -0.79
CA LYS A 92 -16.48 3.87 -0.56
C LYS A 92 -15.07 4.41 -0.70
N VAL A 93 -14.97 5.62 -1.26
CA VAL A 93 -13.71 6.34 -1.38
C VAL A 93 -13.88 7.71 -0.73
N GLU A 94 -13.02 8.02 0.23
CA GLU A 94 -13.04 9.29 0.97
C GLU A 94 -11.72 10.04 0.73
N VAL A 95 -11.77 11.18 0.04
CA VAL A 95 -10.59 12.01 -0.20
C VAL A 95 -10.28 12.84 1.04
N LYS A 96 -9.07 12.69 1.59
CA LYS A 96 -8.60 13.38 2.80
C LYS A 96 -7.87 14.67 2.47
N ARG A 97 -6.98 14.61 1.47
CA ARG A 97 -6.14 15.73 1.05
C ARG A 97 -5.96 15.70 -0.45
N LEU A 98 -6.08 16.87 -1.07
CA LEU A 98 -5.82 17.08 -2.48
C LEU A 98 -4.95 18.34 -2.62
N THR A 99 -3.77 18.15 -3.18
CA THR A 99 -2.83 19.22 -3.54
C THR A 99 -2.45 19.06 -5.02
N ASP A 100 -1.69 20.00 -5.56
CA ASP A 100 -1.32 19.96 -6.98
C ASP A 100 -0.43 18.75 -7.32
N ASP A 101 0.44 18.32 -6.39
CA ASP A 101 1.38 17.20 -6.59
C ASP A 101 0.97 15.91 -5.85
N ASP A 102 0.28 16.01 -4.71
CA ASP A 102 -0.10 14.86 -3.87
C ASP A 102 -1.61 14.70 -3.70
N ILE A 103 -2.07 13.44 -3.66
CA ILE A 103 -3.44 13.06 -3.29
C ILE A 103 -3.43 12.00 -2.18
N GLU A 104 -4.29 12.17 -1.18
CA GLU A 104 -4.48 11.25 -0.06
C GLU A 104 -5.96 10.89 0.05
N PHE A 105 -6.28 9.60 -0.01
CA PHE A 105 -7.65 9.10 0.02
C PHE A 105 -7.73 7.73 0.68
N ASP A 106 -8.85 7.47 1.36
CA ASP A 106 -9.18 6.21 2.00
C ASP A 106 -10.05 5.37 1.06
N MET A 107 -9.69 4.11 0.83
CA MET A 107 -10.52 3.13 0.11
C MET A 107 -11.10 2.11 1.09
N ILE A 108 -12.43 2.09 1.23
CA ILE A 108 -13.13 1.26 2.21
C ILE A 108 -13.95 0.20 1.46
N GLY A 109 -13.91 -1.04 1.95
CA GLY A 109 -14.70 -2.15 1.38
C GLY A 109 -14.07 -2.83 0.16
N ILE A 110 -12.76 -2.67 -0.04
CA ILE A 110 -11.98 -3.31 -1.10
C ILE A 110 -11.05 -4.39 -0.53
N ASP A 111 -10.78 -5.43 -1.31
CA ASP A 111 -9.78 -6.42 -0.96
C ASP A 111 -8.34 -5.90 -1.16
N HIS A 112 -7.41 -6.37 -0.33
CA HIS A 112 -6.01 -5.94 -0.39
C HIS A 112 -5.33 -6.30 -1.73
N SER A 113 -5.77 -7.36 -2.41
CA SER A 113 -5.22 -7.76 -3.71
C SER A 113 -5.47 -6.69 -4.78
N LEU A 114 -6.68 -6.12 -4.80
CA LEU A 114 -7.06 -5.09 -5.77
C LEU A 114 -6.40 -3.74 -5.44
N ALA A 115 -6.30 -3.38 -4.15
CA ALA A 115 -5.55 -2.19 -3.73
C ALA A 115 -4.07 -2.27 -4.13
N ASN A 116 -3.42 -3.44 -3.94
CA ASN A 116 -2.04 -3.64 -4.37
C ASN A 116 -1.91 -3.67 -5.90
N ALA A 117 -2.92 -4.15 -6.63
CA ALA A 117 -2.95 -4.07 -8.09
C ALA A 117 -2.92 -2.61 -8.56
N PHE A 118 -3.76 -1.73 -8.00
CA PHE A 118 -3.70 -0.30 -8.31
C PHE A 118 -2.34 0.31 -7.99
N ARG A 119 -1.75 -0.01 -6.82
CA ARG A 119 -0.41 0.44 -6.47
C ARG A 119 0.63 0.03 -7.52
N ARG A 120 0.56 -1.20 -8.04
CA ARG A 120 1.48 -1.70 -9.07
C ARG A 120 1.28 -0.99 -10.40
N ILE A 121 0.02 -0.82 -10.83
CA ILE A 121 -0.33 -0.13 -12.08
C ILE A 121 0.19 1.32 -12.04
N LEU A 122 -0.05 2.03 -10.94
CA LEU A 122 0.39 3.42 -10.78
C LEU A 122 1.92 3.59 -10.84
N ILE A 123 2.69 2.59 -10.39
CA ILE A 123 4.15 2.64 -10.39
C ILE A 123 4.74 2.23 -11.74
N ALA A 124 4.15 1.24 -12.41
CA ALA A 124 4.83 0.54 -13.51
C ALA A 124 4.12 0.63 -14.87
N GLU A 125 2.81 0.89 -14.90
CA GLU A 125 2.01 0.80 -16.13
C GLU A 125 1.44 2.15 -16.58
N VAL A 126 1.50 3.17 -15.73
CA VAL A 126 1.13 4.54 -16.14
C VAL A 126 2.24 5.12 -17.01
N PRO A 127 1.96 5.44 -18.29
CA PRO A 127 2.97 5.95 -19.19
C PRO A 127 3.36 7.38 -18.85
N THR A 128 4.64 7.70 -18.97
CA THR A 128 5.18 9.04 -18.72
C THR A 128 6.20 9.40 -19.80
N MET A 129 6.40 10.70 -20.03
CA MET A 129 7.40 11.21 -20.98
C MET A 129 8.75 11.39 -20.26
N ALA A 130 9.78 10.73 -20.78
CA ALA A 130 11.15 10.83 -20.29
C ALA A 130 12.15 10.90 -21.45
N ILE A 131 13.37 11.35 -21.16
CA ILE A 131 14.43 11.45 -22.17
C ILE A 131 15.09 10.09 -22.35
N GLU A 132 14.92 9.48 -23.53
CA GLU A 132 15.54 8.19 -23.87
C GLU A 132 16.88 8.34 -24.62
N ARG A 133 16.97 9.30 -25.54
CA ARG A 133 18.09 9.42 -26.48
C ARG A 133 18.85 10.73 -26.26
N PHE A 134 20.17 10.60 -26.11
CA PHE A 134 21.07 11.72 -25.93
C PHE A 134 22.00 11.86 -27.14
N TYR A 135 22.07 13.07 -27.68
CA TYR A 135 22.98 13.43 -28.75
C TYR A 135 23.97 14.46 -28.21
N ILE A 136 25.19 14.01 -27.91
CA ILE A 136 26.26 14.84 -27.38
C ILE A 136 27.17 15.25 -28.54
N ALA A 137 27.24 16.54 -28.82
CA ALA A 137 28.14 17.07 -29.86
C ALA A 137 29.55 17.31 -29.31
N ASN A 138 29.65 17.91 -28.12
CA ASN A 138 30.92 18.17 -27.44
C ASN A 138 30.67 18.29 -25.93
N ASN A 139 31.25 17.38 -25.14
CA ASN A 139 31.27 17.47 -23.68
C ASN A 139 32.72 17.63 -23.21
N THR A 140 33.06 18.80 -22.67
CA THR A 140 34.38 19.08 -22.06
C THR A 140 34.32 19.11 -20.54
N LEU A 141 33.20 18.65 -19.94
CA LEU A 141 33.04 18.59 -18.49
C LEU A 141 33.83 17.39 -17.93
N LEU A 142 34.07 17.41 -16.61
CA LEU A 142 34.67 16.27 -15.91
C LEU A 142 33.74 15.06 -15.77
N ILE A 143 32.43 15.27 -15.96
CA ILE A 143 31.42 14.22 -15.87
C ILE A 143 31.37 13.46 -17.20
N GLN A 144 31.47 12.14 -17.10
CA GLN A 144 31.36 11.23 -18.23
C GLN A 144 29.98 11.32 -18.91
N ASP A 145 29.95 11.13 -20.22
CA ASP A 145 28.76 11.25 -21.06
C ASP A 145 27.64 10.31 -20.59
N GLU A 146 27.97 9.11 -20.17
CA GLU A 146 27.04 8.08 -19.70
C GLU A 146 26.39 8.51 -18.37
N VAL A 147 27.19 9.08 -17.47
CA VAL A 147 26.72 9.57 -16.17
C VAL A 147 25.83 10.80 -16.36
N LEU A 148 26.22 11.72 -17.24
CA LEU A 148 25.42 12.91 -17.56
C LEU A 148 24.08 12.52 -18.17
N SER A 149 24.10 11.63 -19.17
CA SER A 149 22.90 11.13 -19.86
C SER A 149 21.95 10.42 -18.89
N HIS A 150 22.48 9.56 -18.03
CA HIS A 150 21.66 8.87 -17.01
C HIS A 150 21.00 9.85 -16.05
N ARG A 151 21.70 10.90 -15.61
CA ARG A 151 21.11 11.93 -14.74
C ARG A 151 20.03 12.73 -15.44
N LEU A 152 20.24 13.10 -16.70
CA LEU A 152 19.24 13.83 -17.49
C LEU A 152 18.01 12.97 -17.79
N GLY A 153 18.17 11.65 -17.94
CA GLY A 153 17.06 10.72 -18.16
C GLY A 153 16.10 10.61 -16.97
N LEU A 154 16.56 10.92 -15.76
CA LEU A 154 15.75 10.91 -14.54
C LEU A 154 15.01 12.23 -14.28
N ILE A 155 15.18 13.24 -15.13
CA ILE A 155 14.47 14.50 -14.99
C ILE A 155 13.04 14.32 -15.52
N PRO A 156 12.00 14.54 -14.69
CA PRO A 156 10.62 14.44 -15.15
C PRO A 156 10.30 15.59 -16.11
N ILE A 157 9.69 15.25 -17.25
CA ILE A 157 9.26 16.22 -18.26
C ILE A 157 7.76 16.50 -18.07
N SER A 158 7.41 17.78 -17.92
CA SER A 158 6.01 18.21 -17.89
C SER A 158 5.44 18.23 -19.32
N ALA A 159 5.04 17.07 -19.80
CA ALA A 159 4.35 16.88 -21.07
C ALA A 159 3.25 15.82 -20.88
N ASP A 160 2.05 16.06 -21.42
CA ASP A 160 0.94 15.11 -21.31
C ASP A 160 1.20 13.89 -22.21
N PRO A 161 1.48 12.69 -21.65
CA PRO A 161 1.81 11.51 -22.43
C PRO A 161 0.67 11.04 -23.33
N ARG A 162 -0.58 11.43 -23.04
CA ARG A 162 -1.77 11.00 -23.79
C ARG A 162 -1.87 11.64 -25.18
N LEU A 163 -1.12 12.72 -25.41
CA LEU A 163 -1.08 13.42 -26.69
C LEU A 163 -0.07 12.79 -27.67
N PHE A 164 0.76 11.86 -27.19
CA PHE A 164 1.83 11.25 -27.96
C PHE A 164 1.51 9.80 -28.30
N GLU A 165 1.92 9.37 -29.48
CA GLU A 165 1.85 7.96 -29.88
C GLU A 165 3.17 7.24 -29.57
N TYR A 166 3.08 5.97 -29.22
CA TYR A 166 4.28 5.14 -29.03
C TYR A 166 5.07 5.01 -30.33
N PRO A 167 6.42 5.05 -30.28
CA PRO A 167 7.26 4.95 -31.46
C PRO A 167 7.11 3.62 -32.22
N ASP A 168 6.79 2.53 -31.51
CA ASP A 168 6.58 1.20 -32.12
C ASP A 168 5.43 1.18 -33.14
N ASN A 169 4.41 2.03 -32.93
CA ASN A 169 3.26 2.13 -33.84
C ASN A 169 3.54 3.03 -35.06
N ALA A 170 4.63 3.79 -35.06
CA ALA A 170 4.98 4.76 -36.10
C ALA A 170 6.17 4.34 -36.99
N GLY A 171 6.64 3.09 -36.85
CA GLY A 171 7.66 2.53 -37.74
C GLY A 171 9.06 3.13 -37.55
N ASP A 172 9.52 3.24 -36.30
CA ASP A 172 10.86 3.70 -35.87
C ASP A 172 11.28 5.12 -36.33
N ASN A 173 10.39 5.81 -37.05
CA ASN A 173 10.60 7.18 -37.50
C ASN A 173 10.13 8.15 -36.41
N ARG A 174 11.08 8.95 -35.88
CA ARG A 174 10.78 10.01 -34.93
C ARG A 174 10.03 11.15 -35.61
N ASN A 175 8.73 11.21 -35.37
CA ASN A 175 7.82 12.22 -35.90
C ASN A 175 7.43 13.24 -34.82
N GLU A 176 6.84 14.36 -35.25
CA GLU A 176 6.32 15.42 -34.37
C GLU A 176 5.26 14.94 -33.37
N LYS A 177 4.58 13.83 -33.69
CA LYS A 177 3.54 13.22 -32.85
C LYS A 177 4.07 12.29 -31.76
N ASN A 178 5.35 11.91 -31.82
CA ASN A 178 5.88 10.82 -31.00
C ASN A 178 7.11 11.25 -30.20
N THR A 179 7.70 12.41 -30.48
CA THR A 179 8.97 12.81 -29.86
C THR A 179 9.02 14.31 -29.59
N ILE A 180 9.60 14.67 -28.45
CA ILE A 180 9.96 16.04 -28.09
C ILE A 180 11.49 16.15 -28.11
N VAL A 181 12.02 17.21 -28.72
CA VAL A 181 13.47 17.45 -28.80
C VAL A 181 13.85 18.65 -27.94
N PHE A 182 14.75 18.44 -26.99
CA PHE A 182 15.32 19.49 -26.16
C PHE A 182 16.77 19.78 -26.59
N LYS A 183 17.19 21.04 -26.49
CA LYS A 183 18.57 21.46 -26.76
C LYS A 183 19.17 22.11 -25.53
N LEU A 184 20.29 21.57 -25.05
CA LEU A 184 21.07 22.13 -23.96
C LEU A 184 22.41 22.61 -24.51
N HIS A 185 22.72 23.90 -24.35
CA HIS A 185 24.00 24.48 -24.75
C HIS A 185 24.44 25.48 -23.68
N VAL A 186 25.50 25.13 -22.95
CA VAL A 186 26.02 25.93 -21.84
C VAL A 186 27.53 26.07 -21.99
N ALA A 187 28.02 27.31 -21.86
CA ALA A 187 29.44 27.63 -21.83
C ALA A 187 29.75 28.43 -20.56
N CYS A 188 30.82 28.05 -19.86
CA CYS A 188 31.30 28.76 -18.68
C CYS A 188 32.44 29.71 -19.08
N TYR A 189 32.27 31.00 -18.79
CA TYR A 189 33.29 32.02 -19.01
C TYR A 189 33.91 32.39 -17.65
N LYS A 190 35.18 32.79 -17.64
CA LYS A 190 35.78 33.39 -16.43
C LYS A 190 35.04 34.70 -16.13
N GLY A 191 34.49 34.80 -14.93
CA GLY A 191 33.93 36.04 -14.37
C GLY A 191 35.00 37.05 -14.03
#